data_AF-A0AAD6VL41-F1
#
_entry.id   AF-A0AAD6VL41-F1
#
_cell.length_a   1.000
_cell.length_b   1.000
_cell.length_c   1.000
_cell.angle_alpha   90.00
_cell.angle_beta   90.00
_cell.angle_gamma   90.00
#
_symmetry.space_group_name_H-M   'P 1'
#
loop_
_entity.id
_entity.type
_entity.pdbx_description
1 polymer ?
#
loop_
_entity_poly.entity_id
_entity_poly.type
_entity_poly.pdbx_seq_one_letter_code
_entity_poly.pdbx_strand_id
1 'polypeptide(L)'
;MVQYSKSTMHAPTNITDEAVELAQDLGADCVVAIGDLPQVVIPTSYSGVKTTQKSLKLLPEVIIYDVDLTLTIPTQMTITSGINAMAHAVESLYSTESNPITDALAEQGIARLAGALRILRSDALFGACACASCLGVTSMALHHKLCHTLGGTSNLLHSETHTVLLPHTIAYNTPFAVAAMPKLLGSSINLGAPYSLRQLGMKEEDLERAADVAMNSPYPNPAPLQREKILSLLRDAYEGKRPL
;
A
#
# COMPACT_ATOMS: atom_id res chain seq x y z
N MET A 1 8.30 23.59 20.40
CA MET A 1 8.15 22.54 19.36
C MET A 1 8.79 23.07 18.10
N VAL A 2 9.86 22.44 17.61
CA VAL A 2 10.54 22.82 16.36
C VAL A 2 10.01 21.91 15.26
N GLN A 3 9.64 22.48 14.12
CA GLN A 3 9.07 21.74 12.99
C GLN A 3 10.13 21.52 11.90
N TYR A 4 10.27 20.28 11.43
CA TYR A 4 11.01 19.95 10.22
C TYR A 4 10.04 19.81 9.04
N SER A 5 10.10 20.71 8.07
CA SER A 5 9.13 20.82 6.96
C SER A 5 9.60 20.22 5.64
N LYS A 6 10.83 19.70 5.57
CA LYS A 6 11.42 19.16 4.33
C LYS A 6 11.14 17.67 4.11
N SER A 7 10.14 17.09 4.78
CA SER A 7 9.78 15.68 4.57
C SER A 7 9.41 15.44 3.11
N THR A 8 9.93 14.35 2.51
CA THR A 8 9.72 14.02 1.09
C THR A 8 9.35 12.55 0.92
N MET A 9 8.62 12.24 -0.16
CA MET A 9 8.29 10.87 -0.51
C MET A 9 9.56 10.02 -0.70
N HIS A 10 9.49 8.75 -0.31
CA HIS A 10 10.57 7.78 -0.39
C HIS A 10 11.77 8.01 0.54
N ALA A 11 11.69 8.99 1.45
CA ALA A 11 12.67 9.20 2.53
C ALA A 11 14.13 9.14 2.04
N PRO A 12 14.54 10.05 1.13
CA PRO A 12 15.92 10.10 0.65
C PRO A 12 16.87 10.35 1.83
N THR A 13 18.05 9.73 1.78
CA THR A 13 18.98 9.68 2.92
C THR A 13 19.41 11.08 3.35
N ASN A 14 19.71 11.97 2.41
CA ASN A 14 20.11 13.35 2.72
C ASN A 14 19.06 14.11 3.54
N ILE A 15 17.77 13.92 3.26
CA ILE A 15 16.67 14.56 4.00
C ILE A 15 16.50 13.92 5.38
N THR A 16 16.79 12.62 5.49
CA THR A 16 16.75 11.88 6.76
C THR A 16 17.90 12.29 7.67
N ASP A 17 19.11 12.40 7.13
CA ASP A 17 20.31 12.82 7.84
C ASP A 17 20.13 14.25 8.39
N GLU A 18 19.62 15.19 7.58
CA GLU A 18 19.27 16.54 8.02
C GLU A 18 18.27 16.54 9.20
N ALA A 19 17.27 15.66 9.18
CA ALA A 19 16.28 15.55 10.26
C ALA A 19 16.89 14.97 11.55
N VAL A 20 17.81 14.01 11.41
CA VAL A 20 18.52 13.39 12.55
C VAL A 20 19.48 14.40 13.19
N GLU A 21 20.26 15.12 12.38
CA GLU A 21 21.15 16.19 12.87
C GLU A 21 20.36 17.24 13.65
N LEU A 22 19.24 17.72 13.08
CA LEU A 22 18.37 18.67 13.78
C LEU A 22 17.84 18.12 15.11
N ALA A 23 17.41 16.85 15.16
CA ALA A 23 16.93 16.24 16.39
C ALA A 23 18.03 16.16 17.45
N GLN A 24 19.27 15.83 17.05
CA GLN A 24 20.42 15.77 17.94
C GLN A 24 20.81 17.16 18.45
N ASP A 25 20.86 18.17 17.58
CA ASP A 25 21.19 19.56 17.94
C ASP A 25 20.18 20.14 18.94
N LEU A 26 18.92 19.75 18.84
CA LEU A 26 17.86 20.15 19.76
C LEU A 26 17.86 19.36 21.08
N GLY A 27 18.67 18.30 21.19
CA GLY A 27 18.61 17.37 22.32
C GLY A 27 17.24 16.70 22.45
N ALA A 28 16.56 16.44 21.33
CA ALA A 28 15.23 15.86 21.31
C ALA A 28 15.28 14.41 21.84
N ASP A 29 14.38 14.09 22.77
CA ASP A 29 14.19 12.75 23.33
C ASP A 29 13.08 11.96 22.63
N CYS A 30 12.28 12.63 21.80
CA CYS A 30 11.21 12.05 21.00
C CYS A 30 10.98 12.82 19.70
N VAL A 31 10.35 12.16 18.73
CA VAL A 31 9.91 12.74 17.45
C VAL A 31 8.41 12.54 17.31
N VAL A 32 7.68 13.62 17.02
CA VAL A 32 6.25 13.57 16.72
C VAL A 32 6.05 13.73 15.22
N ALA A 33 5.60 12.64 14.60
CA ALA A 33 5.27 12.54 13.19
C ALA A 33 3.81 12.94 12.95
N ILE A 34 3.56 14.07 12.28
CA ILE A 34 2.21 14.54 11.91
C ILE A 34 2.13 14.59 10.37
N GLY A 35 1.20 13.85 9.76
CA GLY A 35 1.00 13.86 8.31
C GLY A 35 0.05 12.76 7.81
N ASP A 36 -0.39 12.90 6.56
CA ASP A 36 -1.54 12.18 5.96
C ASP A 36 -1.27 10.73 5.50
N LEU A 37 -0.14 10.13 5.88
CA LEU A 37 0.30 8.77 5.50
C LEU A 37 1.08 8.11 6.66
N PRO A 38 1.16 6.77 6.75
CA PRO A 38 2.02 6.10 7.73
C PRO A 38 3.51 6.53 7.57
N GLN A 39 4.14 6.92 8.68
CA GLN A 39 5.54 7.39 8.80
C GLN A 39 6.34 6.40 9.70
N VAL A 40 7.66 6.18 9.66
CA VAL A 40 8.85 6.62 8.90
C VAL A 40 9.74 5.37 8.69
N VAL A 41 10.43 5.25 7.56
CA VAL A 41 11.46 4.22 7.31
C VAL A 41 12.85 4.84 7.48
N ILE A 42 13.71 4.24 8.30
CA ILE A 42 15.14 4.61 8.41
C ILE A 42 15.92 3.79 7.38
N PRO A 43 16.45 4.38 6.29
CA PRO A 43 17.29 3.66 5.35
C PRO A 43 18.72 3.57 5.91
N THR A 44 19.28 2.37 6.01
CA THR A 44 20.69 2.16 6.41
C THR A 44 21.59 1.70 5.25
N SER A 45 21.30 2.07 4.00
CA SER A 45 22.17 1.69 2.87
C SER A 45 22.29 2.73 1.76
N TYR A 46 23.52 3.00 1.35
CA TYR A 46 23.88 3.82 0.20
C TYR A 46 23.81 3.01 -1.10
N SER A 47 22.73 3.20 -1.86
CA SER A 47 22.70 3.06 -3.31
C SER A 47 21.44 3.79 -3.77
N GLY A 48 21.41 4.40 -4.95
CA GLY A 48 20.21 5.07 -5.49
C GLY A 48 19.02 4.14 -5.78
N VAL A 49 18.89 3.04 -5.04
CA VAL A 49 17.86 2.01 -5.10
C VAL A 49 17.06 2.05 -3.80
N LYS A 50 15.74 2.20 -3.93
CA LYS A 50 14.83 2.14 -2.79
C LYS A 50 14.89 0.76 -2.13
N THR A 51 15.32 0.69 -0.87
CA THR A 51 15.29 -0.53 -0.06
C THR A 51 14.23 -0.41 1.03
N THR A 52 13.66 -1.55 1.47
CA THR A 52 12.67 -1.62 2.55
C THR A 52 13.26 -2.42 3.70
N GLN A 53 13.12 -1.93 4.93
CA GLN A 53 13.63 -2.59 6.14
C GLN A 53 12.49 -2.87 7.11
N LYS A 54 12.60 -3.98 7.86
CA LYS A 54 11.69 -4.34 8.95
C LYS A 54 12.51 -4.44 10.24
N SER A 55 12.09 -3.73 11.28
CA SER A 55 12.70 -3.77 12.61
C SER A 55 11.70 -3.29 13.65
N LEU A 56 11.70 -3.89 14.84
CA LEU A 56 10.87 -3.42 15.96
C LEU A 56 11.24 -1.98 16.38
N LYS A 57 12.47 -1.52 16.10
CA LYS A 57 12.89 -0.14 16.33
C LYS A 57 12.21 0.87 15.40
N LEU A 58 11.58 0.40 14.32
CA LEU A 58 10.84 1.23 13.37
C LEU A 58 9.35 1.27 13.69
N LEU A 59 8.88 0.46 14.64
CA LEU A 59 7.47 0.46 15.06
C LEU A 59 7.22 1.66 15.97
N PRO A 60 6.28 2.56 15.64
CA PRO A 60 5.92 3.65 16.54
C PRO A 60 5.43 3.12 17.89
N GLU A 61 5.89 3.72 18.99
CA GLU A 61 5.46 3.33 20.34
C GLU A 61 4.01 3.74 20.63
N VAL A 62 3.59 4.87 20.06
CA VAL A 62 2.24 5.45 20.23
C VAL A 62 1.73 5.92 18.87
N ILE A 63 0.47 5.59 18.57
CA ILE A 63 -0.26 6.09 17.41
C ILE A 63 -1.51 6.79 17.91
N ILE A 64 -1.70 8.05 17.50
CA ILE A 64 -2.89 8.84 17.82
C ILE A 64 -3.71 8.98 16.55
N TYR A 65 -4.93 8.45 16.58
CA TYR A 65 -5.90 8.56 15.50
C TYR A 65 -6.90 9.68 15.83
N ASP A 66 -6.77 10.81 15.14
CA ASP A 66 -7.69 11.94 15.23
C ASP A 66 -8.35 12.17 13.87
N VAL A 67 -9.68 12.05 13.82
CA VAL A 67 -10.45 12.22 12.59
C VAL A 67 -10.42 13.67 12.10
N ASP A 68 -10.30 14.65 13.00
CA ASP A 68 -10.31 16.07 12.64
C ASP A 68 -9.10 16.45 11.80
N LEU A 69 -7.97 15.74 11.98
CA LEU A 69 -6.77 15.88 11.16
C LEU A 69 -6.94 15.37 9.72
N THR A 70 -8.01 14.63 9.43
CA THR A 70 -8.26 14.05 8.10
C THR A 70 -9.25 14.84 7.25
N LEU A 71 -9.95 15.82 7.83
CA LEU A 71 -11.08 16.50 7.19
C LEU A 71 -10.67 17.41 6.02
N THR A 72 -9.39 17.80 5.95
CA THR A 72 -8.84 18.65 4.89
C THR A 72 -8.19 17.85 3.75
N ILE A 73 -8.10 16.53 3.88
CA ILE A 73 -7.49 15.67 2.85
C ILE A 73 -8.40 15.68 1.61
N PRO A 74 -7.85 15.90 0.39
CA PRO A 74 -8.63 15.86 -0.83
C PRO A 74 -9.34 14.51 -1.02
N THR A 75 -10.63 14.53 -1.39
CA THR A 75 -11.46 13.32 -1.54
C THR A 75 -10.80 12.24 -2.41
N GLN A 76 -10.15 12.64 -3.51
CA GLN A 76 -9.48 11.71 -4.41
C GLN A 76 -8.34 10.96 -3.70
N MET A 77 -7.56 11.67 -2.88
CA MET A 77 -6.47 11.10 -2.08
C MET A 77 -7.02 10.21 -0.96
N THR A 78 -8.12 10.59 -0.32
CA THR A 78 -8.83 9.74 0.65
C THR A 78 -9.24 8.41 0.03
N ILE A 79 -9.79 8.44 -1.18
CA ILE A 79 -10.22 7.23 -1.90
C ILE A 79 -9.04 6.32 -2.22
N THR A 80 -7.99 6.85 -2.87
CA THR A 80 -6.85 6.03 -3.28
C THR A 80 -6.05 5.52 -2.08
N SER A 81 -5.90 6.33 -1.03
CA SER A 81 -5.27 5.92 0.23
C SER A 81 -6.07 4.84 0.97
N GLY A 82 -7.41 4.98 1.02
CA GLY A 82 -8.27 3.96 1.61
C GLY A 82 -8.23 2.63 0.85
N ILE A 83 -8.15 2.65 -0.48
CA ILE A 83 -7.99 1.43 -1.29
C ILE A 83 -6.62 0.79 -1.05
N ASN A 84 -5.55 1.60 -0.91
CA ASN A 84 -4.24 1.10 -0.51
C ASN A 84 -4.30 0.39 0.86
N ALA A 85 -4.93 1.01 1.86
CA ALA A 85 -5.13 0.35 3.15
C ALA A 85 -5.88 -0.98 3.00
N MET A 86 -6.97 -1.04 2.24
CA MET A 86 -7.69 -2.29 1.97
C MET A 86 -6.79 -3.35 1.32
N ALA A 87 -5.86 -2.96 0.45
CA ALA A 87 -4.93 -3.90 -0.17
C ALA A 87 -4.07 -4.66 0.84
N HIS A 88 -3.66 -4.02 1.95
CA HIS A 88 -2.95 -4.70 3.04
C HIS A 88 -3.81 -5.82 3.66
N ALA A 89 -5.07 -5.52 3.96
CA ALA A 89 -6.00 -6.49 4.53
C ALA A 89 -6.33 -7.63 3.54
N VAL A 90 -6.51 -7.31 2.27
CA VAL A 90 -6.75 -8.30 1.20
C VAL A 90 -5.62 -9.30 1.12
N GLU A 91 -4.36 -8.84 1.08
CA GLU A 91 -3.21 -9.75 1.02
C GLU A 91 -3.04 -10.57 2.30
N SER A 92 -3.38 -9.97 3.45
CA SER A 92 -3.33 -10.67 4.73
C SER A 92 -4.26 -11.89 4.76
N LEU A 93 -5.43 -11.83 4.13
CA LEU A 93 -6.43 -12.92 4.13
C LEU A 93 -5.98 -14.18 3.40
N TYR A 94 -4.95 -14.09 2.54
CA TYR A 94 -4.39 -15.24 1.84
C TYR A 94 -2.89 -15.42 2.11
N SER A 95 -2.35 -14.68 3.07
CA SER A 95 -0.95 -14.82 3.46
C SER A 95 -0.69 -16.17 4.12
N THR A 96 0.51 -16.71 3.97
CA THR A 96 0.93 -17.92 4.70
C THR A 96 1.02 -17.69 6.21
N GLU A 97 1.05 -16.43 6.65
CA GLU A 97 1.09 -16.01 8.06
C GLU A 97 -0.30 -15.61 8.59
N SER A 98 -1.36 -15.79 7.78
CA SER A 98 -2.74 -15.50 8.20
C SER A 98 -3.13 -16.32 9.42
N ASN A 99 -3.88 -15.70 10.33
CA ASN A 99 -4.46 -16.37 11.49
C ASN A 99 -5.84 -15.76 11.82
N PRO A 100 -6.66 -16.41 12.67
CA PRO A 100 -8.03 -15.93 12.93
C PRO A 100 -8.13 -14.49 13.45
N ILE A 101 -7.09 -13.98 14.15
CA ILE A 101 -7.07 -12.61 14.66
C ILE A 101 -6.86 -11.63 13.50
N THR A 102 -5.85 -11.89 12.66
CA THR A 102 -5.55 -11.03 11.51
C THR A 102 -6.65 -11.06 10.47
N ASP A 103 -7.28 -12.22 10.27
CA ASP A 103 -8.43 -12.39 9.38
C ASP A 103 -9.62 -11.54 9.84
N ALA A 104 -9.95 -11.60 11.14
CA ALA A 104 -11.04 -10.81 11.70
C ALA A 104 -10.76 -9.30 11.58
N LEU A 105 -9.51 -8.87 11.80
CA LEU A 105 -9.11 -7.47 11.60
C LEU A 105 -9.19 -7.06 10.12
N ALA A 106 -8.72 -7.90 9.21
CA ALA A 106 -8.76 -7.66 7.77
C ALA A 106 -10.20 -7.50 7.28
N GLU A 107 -11.09 -8.41 7.68
CA GLU A 107 -12.53 -8.36 7.35
C GLU A 107 -13.19 -7.08 7.86
N GLN A 108 -12.95 -6.71 9.13
CA GLN A 108 -13.48 -5.47 9.70
C GLN A 108 -12.92 -4.23 9.00
N GLY A 109 -11.61 -4.19 8.72
CA GLY A 109 -10.95 -3.09 8.04
C GLY A 109 -11.52 -2.85 6.64
N ILE A 110 -11.63 -3.93 5.85
CA ILE A 110 -12.21 -3.91 4.51
C ILE A 110 -13.66 -3.43 4.55
N ALA A 111 -14.49 -3.98 5.43
CA ALA A 111 -15.90 -3.61 5.53
C ALA A 111 -16.09 -2.13 5.92
N ARG A 112 -15.32 -1.65 6.90
CA ARG A 112 -15.38 -0.26 7.39
C ARG A 112 -14.88 0.73 6.34
N LEU A 113 -13.76 0.46 5.67
CA LEU A 113 -13.27 1.32 4.58
C LEU A 113 -14.22 1.32 3.39
N ALA A 114 -14.73 0.17 2.97
CA ALA A 114 -15.69 0.11 1.86
C ALA A 114 -16.98 0.88 2.16
N GLY A 115 -17.48 0.79 3.40
CA GLY A 115 -18.60 1.60 3.86
C GLY A 115 -18.25 3.09 3.90
N ALA A 116 -17.17 3.45 4.60
CA ALA A 116 -16.78 4.82 4.85
C ALA A 116 -16.40 5.59 3.59
N LEU A 117 -15.73 4.97 2.62
CA LEU A 117 -15.38 5.62 1.36
C LEU A 117 -16.62 5.98 0.53
N ARG A 118 -17.70 5.19 0.59
CA ARG A 118 -18.95 5.47 -0.13
C ARG A 118 -19.72 6.68 0.41
N ILE A 119 -19.57 6.96 1.71
CA ILE A 119 -20.37 7.98 2.42
C ILE A 119 -19.52 9.10 3.05
N LEU A 120 -18.19 9.03 2.91
CA LEU A 120 -17.18 9.92 3.49
C LEU A 120 -17.41 10.19 5.00
N ARG A 121 -17.51 9.13 5.82
CA ARG A 121 -17.78 9.22 7.27
C ARG A 121 -16.63 8.71 8.17
N SER A 122 -16.77 8.99 9.47
CA SER A 122 -15.83 8.81 10.59
C SER A 122 -15.23 7.40 10.80
N ASP A 123 -15.75 6.36 10.15
CA ASP A 123 -15.26 4.98 10.34
C ASP A 123 -14.02 4.66 9.47
N ALA A 124 -13.66 5.54 8.53
CA ALA A 124 -12.52 5.32 7.64
C ALA A 124 -11.20 5.16 8.41
N LEU A 125 -11.01 5.93 9.49
CA LEU A 125 -9.77 5.92 10.25
C LEU A 125 -9.59 4.62 11.04
N PHE A 126 -10.67 4.10 11.62
CA PHE A 126 -10.67 2.78 12.25
C PHE A 126 -10.39 1.68 11.22
N GLY A 127 -11.06 1.75 10.05
CA GLY A 127 -10.84 0.79 8.98
C GLY A 127 -9.38 0.79 8.48
N ALA A 128 -8.79 1.97 8.31
CA ALA A 128 -7.39 2.14 7.96
C ALA A 128 -6.45 1.56 9.04
N CYS A 129 -6.73 1.79 10.32
CA CYS A 129 -5.98 1.21 11.43
C CYS A 129 -6.01 -0.33 11.42
N ALA A 130 -7.20 -0.92 11.26
CA ALA A 130 -7.35 -2.37 11.22
C ALA A 130 -6.60 -2.99 10.03
N CYS A 131 -6.71 -2.36 8.85
CA CYS A 131 -5.95 -2.73 7.66
C CYS A 131 -4.44 -2.59 7.84
N ALA A 132 -3.95 -1.51 8.45
CA ALA A 132 -2.53 -1.28 8.70
C ALA A 132 -1.96 -2.31 9.69
N SER A 133 -2.76 -2.74 10.67
CA SER A 133 -2.36 -3.79 11.61
C SER A 133 -2.10 -5.13 10.91
N CYS A 134 -2.77 -5.40 9.79
CA CYS A 134 -2.55 -6.58 8.96
C CYS A 134 -1.17 -6.55 8.25
N LEU A 135 -0.70 -5.35 7.85
CA LEU A 135 0.62 -5.18 7.22
C LEU A 135 1.79 -5.54 8.16
N GLY A 136 1.64 -5.21 9.45
CA GLY A 136 2.70 -5.44 10.46
C GLY A 136 2.98 -6.92 10.74
N VAL A 137 2.03 -7.80 10.43
CA VAL A 137 2.03 -9.22 10.82
C VAL A 137 2.07 -10.18 9.64
N THR A 138 1.85 -9.68 8.41
CA THR A 138 1.85 -10.54 7.22
C THR A 138 2.90 -10.14 6.20
N SER A 139 3.49 -11.15 5.60
CA SER A 139 4.26 -11.01 4.37
C SER A 139 3.31 -10.72 3.21
N MET A 140 3.57 -9.62 2.53
CA MET A 140 2.84 -9.20 1.34
C MET A 140 3.20 -10.08 0.14
N ALA A 141 2.33 -10.12 -0.87
CA ALA A 141 2.45 -11.02 -2.01
C ALA A 141 2.45 -10.23 -3.34
N LEU A 142 1.80 -10.77 -4.37
CA LEU A 142 1.81 -10.23 -5.73
C LEU A 142 1.40 -8.76 -5.80
N HIS A 143 0.38 -8.34 -5.04
CA HIS A 143 -0.14 -6.99 -5.14
C HIS A 143 0.90 -5.94 -4.76
N HIS A 144 1.45 -6.02 -3.55
CA HIS A 144 2.46 -5.05 -3.11
C HIS A 144 3.74 -5.17 -3.93
N LYS A 145 4.12 -6.39 -4.34
CA LYS A 145 5.30 -6.56 -5.19
C LYS A 145 5.15 -5.81 -6.50
N LEU A 146 4.01 -5.92 -7.19
CA LEU A 146 3.76 -5.19 -8.43
C LEU A 146 3.70 -3.68 -8.19
N CYS A 147 3.02 -3.22 -7.13
CA CYS A 147 2.95 -1.79 -6.82
C CYS A 147 4.34 -1.18 -6.54
N HIS A 148 5.20 -1.89 -5.81
CA HIS A 148 6.58 -1.47 -5.58
C HIS A 148 7.43 -1.50 -6.85
N THR A 149 7.27 -2.52 -7.69
CA THR A 149 7.93 -2.59 -8.99
C THR A 149 7.56 -1.38 -9.83
N LEU A 150 6.27 -1.11 -10.03
CA LEU A 150 5.80 -0.01 -10.88
C LEU A 150 6.15 1.38 -10.31
N GLY A 151 6.07 1.55 -8.99
CA GLY A 151 6.52 2.79 -8.34
C GLY A 151 8.02 3.04 -8.53
N GLY A 152 8.83 1.98 -8.54
CA GLY A 152 10.27 2.08 -8.76
C GLY A 152 10.70 2.20 -10.22
N THR A 153 10.04 1.49 -11.14
CA THR A 153 10.43 1.45 -12.56
C THR A 153 9.81 2.56 -13.40
N SER A 154 8.60 2.99 -13.05
CA SER A 154 7.78 3.90 -13.86
C SER A 154 7.38 5.17 -13.11
N ASN A 155 7.89 5.37 -11.88
CA ASN A 155 7.64 6.55 -11.04
C ASN A 155 6.15 6.90 -10.90
N LEU A 156 5.29 5.87 -10.85
CA LEU A 156 3.86 6.05 -10.70
C LEU A 156 3.50 6.47 -9.27
N LEU A 157 2.44 7.26 -9.13
CA LEU A 157 1.92 7.65 -7.83
C LEU A 157 1.48 6.42 -7.03
N HIS A 158 1.87 6.38 -5.75
CA HIS A 158 1.80 5.16 -4.93
C HIS A 158 0.37 4.65 -4.74
N SER A 159 -0.49 5.46 -4.13
CA SER A 159 -1.86 5.05 -3.76
C SER A 159 -2.75 4.78 -4.99
N GLU A 160 -2.54 5.52 -6.08
CA GLU A 160 -3.20 5.33 -7.37
C GLU A 160 -2.80 4.00 -8.02
N THR A 161 -1.53 3.63 -7.94
CA THR A 161 -1.04 2.34 -8.46
C THR A 161 -1.68 1.17 -7.72
N HIS A 162 -1.77 1.26 -6.39
CA HIS A 162 -2.51 0.28 -5.58
C HIS A 162 -3.97 0.18 -6.01
N THR A 163 -4.61 1.33 -6.25
CA THR A 163 -6.01 1.39 -6.67
C THR A 163 -6.25 0.67 -8.00
N VAL A 164 -5.42 0.94 -9.00
CA VAL A 164 -5.55 0.31 -10.32
C VAL A 164 -5.26 -1.19 -10.24
N LEU A 165 -4.21 -1.61 -9.54
CA LEU A 165 -3.76 -3.02 -9.55
C LEU A 165 -4.60 -3.95 -8.69
N LEU A 166 -5.20 -3.47 -7.60
CA LEU A 166 -5.90 -4.31 -6.62
C LEU A 166 -6.91 -5.29 -7.24
N PRO A 167 -7.87 -4.87 -8.10
CA PRO A 167 -8.83 -5.81 -8.67
C PRO A 167 -8.17 -6.90 -9.53
N HIS A 168 -7.10 -6.56 -10.26
CA HIS A 168 -6.40 -7.51 -11.12
C HIS A 168 -5.59 -8.54 -10.32
N THR A 169 -4.94 -8.10 -9.24
CA THR A 169 -4.19 -9.01 -8.36
C THR A 169 -5.09 -9.90 -7.51
N ILE A 170 -6.27 -9.40 -7.12
CA ILE A 170 -7.30 -10.25 -6.50
C ILE A 170 -7.70 -11.34 -7.49
N ALA A 171 -8.09 -10.98 -8.71
CA ALA A 171 -8.51 -11.93 -9.74
C ALA A 171 -7.45 -12.99 -10.05
N TYR A 172 -6.16 -12.61 -10.08
CA TYR A 172 -5.06 -13.56 -10.25
C TYR A 172 -5.01 -14.63 -9.15
N ASN A 173 -5.26 -14.23 -7.90
CA ASN A 173 -5.18 -15.09 -6.73
C ASN A 173 -6.48 -15.83 -6.40
N THR A 174 -7.63 -15.34 -6.88
CA THR A 174 -8.97 -15.91 -6.62
C THR A 174 -9.05 -17.43 -6.81
N PRO A 175 -8.51 -18.04 -7.89
CA PRO A 175 -8.59 -19.49 -8.08
C PRO A 175 -7.82 -20.31 -7.04
N PHE A 176 -6.86 -19.70 -6.35
CA PHE A 176 -5.96 -20.35 -5.39
C PHE A 176 -6.21 -19.94 -3.94
N ALA A 177 -6.98 -18.88 -3.71
CA ALA A 177 -7.30 -18.32 -2.40
C ALA A 177 -8.81 -18.37 -2.09
N VAL A 178 -9.49 -19.46 -2.52
CA VAL A 178 -10.96 -19.58 -2.50
C VAL A 178 -11.56 -19.35 -1.10
N ALA A 179 -10.89 -19.77 -0.03
CA ALA A 179 -11.36 -19.55 1.35
C ALA A 179 -11.39 -18.07 1.77
N ALA A 180 -10.55 -17.23 1.17
CA ALA A 180 -10.50 -15.79 1.40
C ALA A 180 -11.54 -15.01 0.58
N MET A 181 -11.99 -15.55 -0.56
CA MET A 181 -12.81 -14.81 -1.53
C MET A 181 -14.21 -14.42 -1.03
N PRO A 182 -14.96 -15.25 -0.28
CA PRO A 182 -16.25 -14.84 0.29
C PRO A 182 -16.16 -13.59 1.16
N LYS A 183 -15.00 -13.37 1.79
CA LYS A 183 -14.70 -12.24 2.68
C LYS A 183 -14.40 -10.94 1.90
N LEU A 184 -14.17 -11.04 0.59
CA LEU A 184 -13.89 -9.93 -0.32
C LEU A 184 -15.11 -9.49 -1.15
N LEU A 185 -16.18 -10.30 -1.17
CA LEU A 185 -17.40 -10.00 -1.93
C LEU A 185 -18.12 -8.77 -1.34
N GLY A 186 -18.20 -7.68 -2.13
CA GLY A 186 -18.80 -6.40 -1.74
C GLY A 186 -17.83 -5.21 -1.71
N SER A 187 -16.53 -5.47 -1.83
CA SER A 187 -15.42 -4.50 -1.80
C SER A 187 -15.19 -3.75 -3.11
N SER A 188 -16.04 -3.89 -4.14
CA SER A 188 -15.91 -3.08 -5.35
C SER A 188 -16.21 -1.62 -5.01
N ILE A 189 -15.17 -0.80 -5.05
CA ILE A 189 -15.22 0.63 -4.81
C ILE A 189 -14.87 1.30 -6.13
N ASN A 190 -15.88 1.75 -6.86
CA ASN A 190 -15.70 2.64 -8.01
C ASN A 190 -16.26 4.01 -7.62
N LEU A 191 -15.38 4.85 -7.05
CA LEU A 191 -15.72 6.20 -6.57
C LEU A 191 -15.03 7.28 -7.41
N GLY A 192 -14.91 7.06 -8.72
CA GLY A 192 -14.15 7.97 -9.59
C GLY A 192 -12.63 7.84 -9.42
N ALA A 193 -12.18 6.72 -8.84
CA ALA A 193 -10.76 6.41 -8.71
C ALA A 193 -10.13 6.05 -10.07
N PRO A 194 -8.82 6.28 -10.25
CA PRO A 194 -8.14 5.87 -11.48
C PRO A 194 -8.30 4.38 -11.70
N TYR A 195 -8.50 3.98 -12.96
CA TYR A 195 -8.84 2.60 -13.31
C TYR A 195 -7.88 1.99 -14.32
N SER A 196 -6.88 2.73 -14.82
CA SER A 196 -5.87 2.17 -15.71
C SER A 196 -4.46 2.73 -15.47
N LEU A 197 -3.44 1.91 -15.72
CA LEU A 197 -2.04 2.35 -15.60
C LEU A 197 -1.70 3.40 -16.66
N ARG A 198 -2.37 3.37 -17.82
CA ARG A 198 -2.23 4.40 -18.87
C ARG A 198 -2.64 5.79 -18.34
N GLN A 199 -3.71 5.89 -17.53
CA GLN A 199 -4.12 7.15 -16.91
C GLN A 199 -3.08 7.70 -15.92
N LEU A 200 -2.29 6.81 -15.31
CA LEU A 200 -1.22 7.18 -14.39
C LEU A 200 0.07 7.58 -15.11
N GLY A 201 0.10 7.55 -16.44
CA GLY A 201 1.27 7.91 -17.24
C GLY A 201 2.24 6.77 -17.49
N MET A 202 1.87 5.52 -17.18
CA MET A 202 2.69 4.37 -17.56
C MET A 202 2.81 4.27 -19.08
N LYS A 203 4.00 3.93 -19.58
CA LYS A 203 4.19 3.63 -21.01
C LYS A 203 3.98 2.15 -21.26
N GLU A 204 3.40 1.83 -22.40
CA GLU A 204 3.13 0.43 -22.79
C GLU A 204 4.44 -0.39 -22.92
N GLU A 205 5.51 0.25 -23.40
CA GLU A 205 6.84 -0.35 -23.53
C GLU A 205 7.45 -0.80 -22.18
N ASP A 206 7.00 -0.24 -21.05
CA ASP A 206 7.51 -0.59 -19.72
C ASP A 206 6.87 -1.88 -19.15
N LEU A 207 5.79 -2.40 -19.76
CA LEU A 207 5.03 -3.54 -19.22
C LEU A 207 5.86 -4.82 -19.18
N GLU A 208 6.64 -5.10 -20.23
CA GLU A 208 7.52 -6.28 -20.29
C GLU A 208 8.59 -6.22 -19.20
N ARG A 209 9.25 -5.06 -19.06
CA ARG A 209 10.25 -4.83 -18.01
C ARG A 209 9.66 -4.97 -16.61
N ALA A 210 8.45 -4.46 -16.39
CA ALA A 210 7.77 -4.60 -15.11
C ALA A 210 7.47 -6.07 -14.77
N ALA A 211 7.04 -6.87 -15.75
CA ALA A 211 6.83 -8.30 -15.57
C ALA A 211 8.14 -9.04 -15.26
N ASP A 212 9.25 -8.68 -15.93
CA ASP A 212 10.58 -9.25 -15.63
C ASP A 212 11.02 -8.92 -14.20
N VAL A 213 10.94 -7.65 -13.81
CA VAL A 213 11.32 -7.20 -12.46
C VAL A 213 10.46 -7.85 -11.38
N ALA A 214 9.16 -8.07 -11.65
CA ALA A 214 8.26 -8.78 -10.76
C ALA A 214 8.66 -10.26 -10.54
N MET A 215 9.40 -10.87 -11.48
CA MET A 215 9.85 -12.27 -11.44
C MET A 215 11.29 -12.45 -10.90
N ASN A 216 12.07 -11.37 -10.76
CA ASN A 216 13.49 -11.43 -10.38
C ASN A 216 13.79 -12.12 -9.04
N SER A 217 12.82 -12.19 -8.12
CA SER A 217 13.00 -12.87 -6.85
C SER A 217 11.71 -13.60 -6.46
N PRO A 218 11.79 -14.85 -5.99
CA PRO A 218 10.62 -15.57 -5.52
C PRO A 218 10.10 -14.92 -4.23
N TYR A 219 8.78 -14.89 -4.09
CA TYR A 219 8.08 -14.48 -2.87
C TYR A 219 6.83 -15.34 -2.68
N PRO A 220 6.33 -15.47 -1.42
CA PRO A 220 5.11 -16.20 -1.16
C PRO A 220 3.93 -15.58 -1.90
N ASN A 221 3.18 -16.39 -2.64
CA ASN A 221 1.91 -16.00 -3.25
C ASN A 221 1.04 -17.27 -3.41
N PRO A 222 -0.29 -17.19 -3.18
CA PRO A 222 -1.17 -18.37 -3.29
C PRO A 222 -1.16 -19.00 -4.68
N ALA A 223 -1.27 -18.15 -5.71
CA ALA A 223 -1.19 -18.59 -7.10
C ALA A 223 0.29 -18.71 -7.54
N PRO A 224 0.66 -19.75 -8.30
CA PRO A 224 1.99 -19.83 -8.90
C PRO A 224 2.29 -18.59 -9.74
N LEU A 225 3.46 -17.97 -9.53
CA LEU A 225 3.90 -16.80 -10.28
C LEU A 225 4.39 -17.23 -11.66
N GLN A 226 3.77 -16.68 -12.72
CA GLN A 226 4.13 -16.96 -14.11
C GLN A 226 4.25 -15.64 -14.85
N ARG A 227 5.40 -15.42 -15.51
CA ARG A 227 5.70 -14.16 -16.21
C ARG A 227 4.61 -13.78 -17.20
N GLU A 228 4.16 -14.74 -18.01
CA GLU A 228 3.16 -14.53 -19.06
C GLU A 228 1.81 -14.10 -18.47
N LYS A 229 1.42 -14.69 -17.33
CA LYS A 229 0.17 -14.33 -16.64
C LYS A 229 0.27 -12.96 -15.97
N ILE A 230 1.41 -12.64 -15.35
CA ILE A 230 1.66 -11.31 -14.78
C ILE A 230 1.66 -10.24 -15.88
N LEU A 231 2.27 -10.52 -17.03
CA LEU A 231 2.24 -9.62 -18.18
C LEU A 231 0.82 -9.43 -18.72
N SER A 232 0.02 -10.49 -18.81
CA SER A 232 -1.40 -10.39 -19.19
C SER A 232 -2.17 -9.52 -18.19
N LEU A 233 -1.96 -9.73 -16.89
CA LEU A 233 -2.52 -8.92 -15.81
C LEU A 233 -2.17 -7.43 -16.00
N LEU A 234 -0.89 -7.13 -16.22
CA LEU A 234 -0.41 -5.76 -16.43
C LEU A 234 -1.01 -5.13 -17.69
N ARG A 235 -1.18 -5.88 -18.78
CA ARG A 235 -1.86 -5.38 -20.01
C ARG A 235 -3.32 -5.05 -19.75
N ASP A 236 -4.03 -5.89 -19.01
CA ASP A 236 -5.44 -5.62 -18.67
C ASP A 236 -5.57 -4.42 -17.73
N ALA A 237 -4.66 -4.27 -16.75
CA ALA A 237 -4.57 -3.10 -15.89
C ALA A 237 -4.16 -1.83 -16.65
N TYR A 238 -3.31 -1.95 -17.67
CA TYR A 238 -2.90 -0.84 -18.52
C TYR A 238 -4.07 -0.27 -19.34
N GLU A 239 -4.91 -1.14 -19.88
CA GLU A 239 -6.12 -0.76 -20.63
C GLU A 239 -7.32 -0.44 -19.71
N GLY A 240 -7.24 -0.77 -18.42
CA GLY A 240 -8.33 -0.59 -17.45
C GLY A 240 -9.51 -1.53 -17.69
N LYS A 241 -9.23 -2.74 -18.18
CA LYS A 241 -10.25 -3.77 -18.38
C LYS A 241 -10.68 -4.32 -17.04
N ARG A 242 -11.99 -4.38 -16.80
CA ARG A 242 -12.53 -5.01 -15.59
C ARG A 242 -12.14 -6.51 -15.56
N PRO A 243 -11.51 -7.01 -14.48
CA PRO A 243 -11.24 -8.44 -14.32
C PRO A 243 -12.54 -9.25 -14.32
N LEU A 244 -12.49 -10.43 -14.96
CA LEU A 244 -13.61 -11.39 -15.03
C LEU A 244 -13.69 -12.24 -13.76
#